data_AF-A0A1J7JTM9-F1
#
_entry.id   AF-A0A1J7JTM9-F1
#
_cell.length_a   1.000
_cell.length_b   1.000
_cell.length_c   1.000
_cell.angle_alpha   90.00
_cell.angle_beta   90.00
_cell.angle_gamma   90.00
#
_symmetry.space_group_name_H-M   'P 1'
#
loop_
_entity.id
_entity.type
_entity.pdbx_description
1 polymer ?
#
loop_
_entity_poly.entity_id
_entity_poly.type
_entity_poly.pdbx_seq_one_letter_code
_entity_poly.pdbx_strand_id
1 'polypeptide(L)'
;MHRLWYSEYWTCTLKMTDLTPAFNELLKEREARPTRRSYDIDNINEFLKEAYRISSLITRLHTDLLSIRQAYLSTAQPRKTHLRSTSQNSHSVPQYLTDRDREEIDANAKSTLRDLNASIRALSDAEQLRRETASALLKKKYAARFGVSWASGGGLAAAAKSPAQVAEEDAAGQVAAHREAVLWFLRQRLGEVGRTQAGMMETRLTREMEKNRSVLAKARGGMVGLNDFPSMGVDAGESSTAGRRQSVRGLPPGEEERQGLQPQSDLTEDQRQMFEKGNQDMLKHYESTLDKVRTAEKSLVEISELQTLLVNNLTTQSAHIDQLVADSFKTTENVGGGNQQLKKAAQRASPARYTFFAASGLCAFLIVWDLLI
;
A
#
# COMPACT_ATOMS: atom_id res chain seq x y z
N MET A 1 -2.59 -25.92 20.19
CA MET A 1 -3.02 -24.95 21.22
C MET A 1 -2.82 -23.48 20.82
N HIS A 2 -3.00 -23.08 19.55
CA HIS A 2 -2.89 -21.66 19.13
C HIS A 2 -3.70 -21.35 17.85
N ARG A 3 -4.93 -21.85 17.75
CA ARG A 3 -5.87 -21.54 16.64
C ARG A 3 -7.32 -21.35 17.13
N LEU A 4 -7.52 -20.63 18.24
CA LEU A 4 -8.86 -20.37 18.77
C LEU A 4 -9.08 -18.93 19.26
N TRP A 5 -8.28 -17.95 18.83
CA TRP A 5 -8.36 -16.58 19.39
C TRP A 5 -8.65 -15.45 18.38
N TYR A 6 -9.07 -15.76 17.15
CA TYR A 6 -9.40 -14.70 16.16
C TYR A 6 -10.77 -14.80 15.49
N SER A 7 -11.68 -15.66 15.98
CA SER A 7 -12.97 -15.92 15.29
C SER A 7 -14.23 -15.54 16.07
N GLU A 8 -14.14 -14.93 17.26
CA GLU A 8 -15.33 -14.71 18.12
C GLU A 8 -15.63 -13.24 18.48
N TYR A 9 -14.90 -12.25 17.96
CA TYR A 9 -15.13 -10.84 18.32
C TYR A 9 -15.85 -9.98 17.27
N TRP A 10 -16.50 -10.57 16.26
CA TRP A 10 -17.22 -9.81 15.22
C TRP A 10 -18.69 -10.23 15.00
N THR A 11 -19.31 -10.89 15.96
CA THR A 11 -20.77 -11.15 15.92
C THR A 11 -21.42 -10.84 17.25
N CYS A 12 -21.19 -9.63 17.77
CA CYS A 12 -22.18 -8.97 18.62
C CYS A 12 -22.83 -7.87 17.79
N THR A 13 -23.57 -8.28 16.76
CA THR A 13 -24.49 -7.42 16.01
C THR A 13 -25.58 -6.99 16.97
N LEU A 14 -25.33 -5.91 17.70
CA LEU A 14 -26.37 -5.04 18.20
C LEU A 14 -27.24 -4.72 16.98
N LYS A 15 -28.44 -5.31 16.89
CA LYS A 15 -29.46 -4.85 15.94
C LYS A 15 -29.84 -3.43 16.35
N MET A 16 -29.00 -2.45 16.01
CA MET A 16 -29.45 -1.06 15.92
C MET A 16 -30.55 -1.09 14.88
N THR A 17 -31.77 -0.84 15.36
CA THR A 17 -32.95 -0.70 14.51
C THR A 17 -32.62 0.29 13.41
N ASP A 18 -32.92 -0.06 12.16
CA ASP A 18 -32.79 0.86 11.03
C ASP A 18 -33.73 2.05 11.30
N LEU A 19 -33.17 3.19 11.71
CA LEU A 19 -33.90 4.43 12.02
C LEU A 19 -34.25 5.23 10.76
N THR A 20 -33.77 4.79 9.59
CA THR A 20 -34.04 5.41 8.29
C THR A 20 -35.52 5.63 7.97
N PRO A 21 -36.47 4.70 8.27
CA PRO A 21 -37.89 4.93 7.98
C PRO A 21 -38.49 6.01 8.89
N ALA A 22 -38.20 5.98 10.19
CA ALA A 22 -38.66 7.01 11.14
C ALA A 22 -38.10 8.40 10.79
N PHE A 23 -36.83 8.45 10.37
CA PHE A 23 -36.22 9.70 9.91
C PHE A 23 -36.85 10.20 8.58
N ASN A 24 -37.23 9.29 7.68
CA ASN A 24 -37.91 9.64 6.42
C ASN A 24 -39.32 10.20 6.65
N GLU A 25 -40.03 9.72 7.66
CA GLU A 25 -41.32 10.29 8.06
C GLU A 25 -41.15 11.74 8.53
N LEU A 26 -40.17 11.99 9.41
CA LEU A 26 -39.84 13.33 9.87
C LEU A 26 -39.38 14.27 8.74
N LEU A 27 -38.64 13.75 7.76
CA LEU A 27 -38.26 14.52 6.57
C LEU A 27 -39.48 14.88 5.72
N LYS A 28 -40.42 13.94 5.56
CA LYS A 28 -41.64 14.16 4.80
C LYS A 28 -42.55 15.21 5.46
N GLU A 29 -42.65 15.21 6.79
CA GLU A 29 -43.35 16.24 7.57
C GLU A 29 -42.74 17.65 7.39
N ARG A 30 -41.44 17.72 7.09
CA ARG A 30 -40.69 18.97 6.87
C ARG A 30 -40.58 19.35 5.40
N GLU A 31 -41.34 18.70 4.51
CA GLU A 31 -41.25 18.84 3.03
C GLU A 31 -39.84 18.58 2.46
N ALA A 32 -39.02 17.83 3.19
CA ALA A 32 -37.67 17.47 2.79
C ALA A 32 -37.64 16.14 2.02
N ARG A 33 -36.63 15.97 1.16
CA ARG A 33 -36.47 14.75 0.35
C ARG A 33 -36.14 13.55 1.25
N PRO A 34 -36.73 12.36 1.00
CA PRO A 34 -36.41 11.16 1.76
C PRO A 34 -34.95 10.74 1.54
N THR A 35 -34.38 10.06 2.52
CA THR A 35 -33.03 9.48 2.45
C THR A 35 -32.91 8.48 1.32
N ARG A 36 -31.82 8.57 0.56
CA ARG A 36 -31.48 7.58 -0.47
C ARG A 36 -30.90 6.33 0.20
N ARG A 37 -31.56 5.19 0.04
CA ARG A 37 -31.16 3.90 0.64
C ARG A 37 -30.14 3.10 -0.19
N SER A 38 -29.95 3.43 -1.46
CA SER A 38 -29.04 2.69 -2.34
C SER A 38 -28.07 3.64 -3.02
N TYR A 39 -26.78 3.40 -2.77
CA TYR A 39 -25.68 3.99 -3.53
C TYR A 39 -25.46 3.10 -4.76
N ASP A 40 -25.89 3.57 -5.92
CA ASP A 40 -25.73 2.84 -7.17
C ASP A 40 -24.36 3.14 -7.78
N ILE A 41 -23.48 2.12 -7.85
CA ILE A 41 -22.12 2.22 -8.38
C ILE A 41 -22.14 2.60 -9.87
N ASP A 42 -23.19 2.22 -10.60
CA ASP A 42 -23.33 2.52 -12.02
C ASP A 42 -23.69 3.99 -12.29
N ASN A 43 -24.16 4.71 -11.27
CA ASN A 43 -24.47 6.14 -11.33
C ASN A 43 -23.35 7.02 -10.72
N ILE A 44 -22.23 6.41 -10.34
CA ILE A 44 -21.08 7.12 -9.77
C ILE A 44 -20.28 7.82 -10.89
N ASN A 45 -19.67 8.98 -10.54
CA ASN A 45 -18.75 9.71 -11.43
C ASN A 45 -17.63 8.80 -11.97
N GLU A 46 -17.24 9.01 -13.23
CA GLU A 46 -16.23 8.21 -13.95
C GLU A 46 -14.92 8.01 -13.18
N PHE A 47 -14.41 9.05 -12.51
CA PHE A 47 -13.23 8.98 -11.64
C PHE A 47 -13.34 7.89 -10.57
N LEU A 48 -14.48 7.83 -9.88
CA LEU A 48 -14.68 6.90 -8.77
C LEU A 48 -14.89 5.48 -9.29
N LYS A 49 -15.52 5.31 -10.47
CA LYS A 49 -15.61 3.99 -11.13
C LYS A 49 -14.23 3.42 -11.43
N GLU A 50 -13.33 4.23 -11.99
CA GLU A 50 -11.95 3.79 -12.24
C GLU A 50 -11.20 3.53 -10.93
N ALA A 51 -11.38 4.36 -9.90
CA ALA A 51 -10.79 4.14 -8.59
C ALA A 51 -11.24 2.80 -7.96
N TYR A 52 -12.53 2.46 -8.04
CA TYR A 52 -13.05 1.17 -7.58
C TYR A 52 -12.48 0.00 -8.38
N ARG A 53 -12.38 0.14 -9.70
CA ARG A 53 -11.75 -0.86 -10.57
C ARG A 53 -10.30 -1.10 -10.15
N ILE A 54 -9.49 -0.06 -9.99
CA ILE A 54 -8.11 -0.16 -9.51
C ILE A 54 -8.06 -0.82 -8.12
N SER A 55 -8.90 -0.39 -7.18
CA SER A 55 -8.96 -0.97 -5.83
C SER A 55 -9.29 -2.46 -5.85
N SER A 56 -10.20 -2.89 -6.73
CA SER A 56 -10.57 -4.30 -6.86
C SER A 56 -9.40 -5.13 -7.39
N LEU A 57 -8.65 -4.61 -8.35
CA LEU A 57 -7.46 -5.27 -8.92
C LEU A 57 -6.31 -5.34 -7.90
N ILE A 58 -6.06 -4.27 -7.14
CA ILE A 58 -5.07 -4.28 -6.04
C ILE A 58 -5.44 -5.34 -5.02
N THR A 59 -6.72 -5.39 -4.62
CA THR A 59 -7.21 -6.36 -3.63
C THR A 59 -7.04 -7.79 -4.13
N ARG A 60 -7.43 -8.05 -5.38
CA ARG A 60 -7.26 -9.35 -6.02
C ARG A 60 -5.80 -9.78 -6.05
N LEU A 61 -4.91 -8.91 -6.53
CA LEU A 61 -3.47 -9.18 -6.56
C LEU A 61 -2.93 -9.50 -5.15
N HIS A 62 -3.35 -8.74 -4.13
CA HIS A 62 -2.93 -8.98 -2.76
C HIS A 62 -3.39 -10.35 -2.26
N THR A 63 -4.66 -10.70 -2.47
CA THR A 63 -5.22 -12.00 -2.09
C THR A 63 -4.52 -13.14 -2.82
N ASP A 64 -4.27 -12.98 -4.12
CA ASP A 64 -3.57 -13.96 -4.94
C ASP A 64 -2.14 -14.19 -4.41
N LEU A 65 -1.37 -13.12 -4.14
CA LEU A 65 -0.03 -13.20 -3.55
C LEU A 65 -0.02 -13.87 -2.17
N LEU A 66 -1.00 -13.57 -1.31
CA LEU A 66 -1.12 -14.21 0.00
C LEU A 66 -1.46 -15.70 -0.12
N SER A 67 -2.31 -16.07 -1.07
CA SER A 67 -2.71 -17.46 -1.29
C SER A 67 -1.54 -18.32 -1.78
N ILE A 68 -0.69 -17.78 -2.66
CA ILE A 68 0.45 -18.50 -3.24
C ILE A 68 1.68 -18.43 -2.34
N ARG A 69 1.76 -17.50 -1.37
CA ARG A 69 2.94 -17.28 -0.50
C ARG A 69 3.49 -18.58 0.10
N GLN A 70 2.62 -19.43 0.62
CA GLN A 70 3.04 -20.69 1.24
C GLN A 70 3.67 -21.64 0.21
N ALA A 71 3.03 -21.81 -0.94
CA ALA A 71 3.53 -22.70 -2.00
C ALA A 71 4.81 -22.13 -2.64
N TYR A 72 4.87 -20.81 -2.85
CA TYR A 72 6.00 -20.08 -3.41
C TYR A 72 7.26 -20.23 -2.54
N LEU A 73 7.10 -20.06 -1.22
CA LEU A 73 8.18 -20.21 -0.25
C LEU A 73 8.47 -21.67 0.12
N SER A 74 7.71 -22.65 -0.33
CA SER A 74 7.99 -24.06 -0.02
C SER A 74 9.16 -24.57 -0.87
N THR A 75 10.25 -25.00 -0.22
CA THR A 75 11.39 -25.69 -0.85
C THR A 75 11.29 -27.21 -0.75
N ALA A 76 10.20 -27.73 -0.16
CA ALA A 76 10.05 -29.16 0.14
C ALA A 76 9.80 -29.97 -1.13
N GLN A 77 10.71 -30.89 -1.47
CA GLN A 77 10.52 -31.77 -2.64
C GLN A 77 9.22 -32.57 -2.54
N PRO A 78 8.53 -32.82 -3.68
CA PRO A 78 7.28 -33.57 -3.68
C PRO A 78 7.54 -34.96 -3.11
N ARG A 79 6.97 -35.23 -1.93
CA ARG A 79 6.97 -36.59 -1.38
C ARG A 79 6.14 -37.46 -2.32
N LYS A 80 6.78 -38.44 -2.96
CA LYS A 80 6.16 -39.41 -3.89
C LYS A 80 5.05 -40.28 -3.25
N THR A 81 4.73 -40.09 -1.97
CA THR A 81 3.78 -40.92 -1.20
C THR A 81 2.31 -40.56 -1.39
N HIS A 82 1.96 -39.52 -2.18
CA HIS A 82 0.56 -39.08 -2.36
C HIS A 82 0.01 -39.20 -3.79
N LEU A 83 0.58 -40.08 -4.63
CA LEU A 83 0.08 -40.35 -5.99
C LEU A 83 -1.29 -41.05 -6.05
N ARG A 84 -2.00 -41.25 -4.93
CA ARG A 84 -3.26 -42.03 -4.88
C ARG A 84 -4.51 -41.26 -4.43
N SER A 85 -4.50 -39.92 -4.40
CA SER A 85 -5.67 -39.17 -3.95
C SER A 85 -5.73 -37.74 -4.50
N THR A 86 -5.96 -37.54 -5.80
CA THR A 86 -6.56 -36.27 -6.28
C THR A 86 -7.25 -36.47 -7.64
N SER A 87 -8.44 -37.04 -7.61
CA SER A 87 -9.51 -36.68 -8.55
C SER A 87 -10.49 -35.86 -7.72
N GLN A 88 -10.96 -34.73 -8.26
CA GLN A 88 -11.98 -33.84 -7.66
C GLN A 88 -11.47 -32.74 -6.69
N ASN A 89 -10.63 -31.80 -7.15
CA ASN A 89 -10.86 -30.38 -6.81
C ASN A 89 -10.01 -29.46 -7.70
N SER A 90 -10.65 -28.79 -8.65
CA SER A 90 -10.02 -27.90 -9.64
C SER A 90 -9.70 -26.49 -9.12
N HIS A 91 -9.72 -26.26 -7.80
CA HIS A 91 -9.52 -24.94 -7.18
C HIS A 91 -8.44 -24.88 -6.09
N SER A 92 -7.70 -25.96 -5.82
CA SER A 92 -6.59 -25.93 -4.87
C SER A 92 -5.27 -25.59 -5.58
N VAL A 93 -4.62 -24.52 -5.12
CA VAL A 93 -3.26 -24.09 -5.53
C VAL A 93 -2.32 -25.31 -5.62
N PRO A 94 -1.50 -25.44 -6.68
CA PRO A 94 -0.54 -26.53 -6.81
C PRO A 94 0.30 -26.64 -5.54
N GLN A 95 0.28 -27.81 -4.90
CA GLN A 95 0.98 -28.04 -3.63
C GLN A 95 2.51 -27.94 -3.75
N TYR A 96 3.01 -27.84 -4.98
CA TYR A 96 4.41 -27.60 -5.30
C TYR A 96 4.53 -26.71 -6.54
N LEU A 97 5.23 -25.59 -6.43
CA LEU A 97 5.60 -24.73 -7.56
C LEU A 97 7.00 -25.10 -8.04
N THR A 98 7.20 -25.15 -9.35
CA THR A 98 8.54 -25.28 -9.94
C THR A 98 9.25 -23.93 -9.92
N ASP A 99 10.57 -23.92 -10.14
CA ASP A 99 11.33 -22.66 -10.21
C ASP A 99 10.87 -21.79 -11.39
N ARG A 100 10.40 -22.40 -12.48
CA ARG A 100 9.78 -21.71 -13.61
C ARG A 100 8.49 -21.02 -13.18
N ASP A 101 7.59 -21.75 -12.52
CA ASP A 101 6.30 -21.20 -12.09
C ASP A 101 6.49 -20.03 -11.12
N ARG A 102 7.50 -20.09 -10.24
CA ARG A 102 7.87 -18.99 -9.34
C ARG A 102 8.31 -17.74 -10.12
N GLU A 103 9.13 -17.93 -11.14
CA GLU A 103 9.60 -16.82 -11.99
C GLU A 103 8.46 -16.20 -12.81
N GLU A 104 7.53 -17.01 -13.31
CA GLU A 104 6.32 -16.53 -13.98
C GLU A 104 5.39 -15.75 -13.03
N ILE A 105 5.23 -16.23 -11.79
CA ILE A 105 4.50 -15.51 -10.74
C ILE A 105 5.14 -14.15 -10.48
N ASP A 106 6.47 -14.10 -10.32
CA ASP A 106 7.20 -12.86 -10.06
C ASP A 106 7.08 -11.88 -11.23
N ALA A 107 7.19 -12.37 -12.47
CA ALA A 107 7.03 -11.55 -13.68
C ALA A 107 5.61 -10.99 -13.81
N ASN A 108 4.58 -11.81 -13.56
CA ASN A 108 3.18 -11.39 -13.61
C ASN A 108 2.85 -10.39 -12.50
N ALA A 109 3.26 -10.67 -11.26
CA ALA A 109 3.08 -9.75 -10.13
C ALA A 109 3.76 -8.40 -10.41
N LYS A 110 4.96 -8.41 -10.99
CA LYS A 110 5.66 -7.19 -11.38
C LYS A 110 4.94 -6.43 -12.50
N SER A 111 4.46 -7.11 -13.54
CA SER A 111 3.69 -6.48 -14.61
C SER A 111 2.45 -5.79 -14.05
N THR A 112 1.65 -6.54 -13.27
CA THR A 112 0.42 -6.00 -12.67
C THR A 112 0.70 -4.84 -11.72
N LEU A 113 1.77 -4.88 -10.93
CA LEU A 113 2.19 -3.73 -10.10
C LEU A 113 2.55 -2.50 -10.94
N ARG A 114 3.26 -2.66 -12.07
CA ARG A 114 3.59 -1.55 -12.98
C ARG A 114 2.34 -1.00 -13.67
N ASP A 115 1.45 -1.87 -14.13
CA ASP A 115 0.19 -1.50 -14.78
C ASP A 115 -0.72 -0.74 -13.81
N LEU A 116 -0.83 -1.21 -12.56
CA LEU A 116 -1.59 -0.53 -11.51
C LEU A 116 -0.97 0.84 -11.18
N ASN A 117 0.36 0.94 -11.09
CA ASN A 117 1.03 2.23 -10.89
C ASN A 117 0.73 3.21 -12.04
N ALA A 118 0.83 2.74 -13.29
CA ALA A 118 0.50 3.54 -14.46
C ALA A 118 -0.97 4.00 -14.46
N SER A 119 -1.91 3.12 -14.10
CA SER A 119 -3.33 3.47 -13.99
C SER A 119 -3.61 4.53 -12.91
N ILE A 120 -2.94 4.44 -11.75
CA ILE A 120 -3.05 5.43 -10.68
C ILE A 120 -2.46 6.78 -11.12
N ARG A 121 -1.35 6.78 -11.87
CA ARG A 121 -0.76 8.01 -12.43
C ARG A 121 -1.69 8.66 -13.44
N ALA A 122 -2.22 7.89 -14.39
CA ALA A 122 -3.19 8.39 -15.36
C ALA A 122 -4.43 8.99 -14.67
N LEU A 123 -4.92 8.32 -13.61
CA LEU A 123 -6.04 8.82 -12.81
C LEU A 123 -5.70 10.12 -12.06
N SER A 124 -4.47 10.25 -11.53
CA SER A 124 -4.03 11.50 -10.89
C SER A 124 -3.84 12.63 -11.88
N ASP A 125 -3.29 12.36 -13.06
CA ASP A 125 -3.07 13.39 -14.09
C ASP A 125 -4.43 13.92 -14.60
N ALA A 126 -5.40 13.03 -14.78
CA ALA A 126 -6.77 13.41 -15.13
C ALA A 126 -7.45 14.25 -14.03
N GLU A 127 -7.21 13.94 -12.75
CA GLU A 127 -7.70 14.74 -11.62
C GLU A 127 -7.07 16.13 -11.61
N GLN A 128 -5.75 16.21 -11.81
CA GLN A 128 -5.01 17.46 -11.85
C GLN A 128 -5.53 18.38 -12.98
N LEU A 129 -5.70 17.84 -14.20
CA LEU A 129 -6.28 18.58 -15.32
C LEU A 129 -7.70 19.08 -15.01
N ARG A 130 -8.52 18.25 -14.36
CA ARG A 130 -9.87 18.65 -13.93
C ARG A 130 -9.83 19.75 -12.86
N ARG A 131 -8.89 19.69 -11.92
CA ARG A 131 -8.70 20.71 -10.87
C ARG A 131 -8.25 22.04 -11.48
N GLU A 132 -7.28 22.00 -12.37
CA GLU A 132 -6.76 23.18 -13.08
C GLU A 132 -7.84 23.84 -13.93
N THR A 133 -8.55 23.05 -14.75
CA THR A 133 -9.66 23.54 -15.58
C THR A 133 -10.80 24.11 -14.73
N ALA A 134 -11.20 23.44 -13.65
CA ALA A 134 -12.22 23.96 -12.73
C ALA A 134 -11.79 25.31 -12.13
N SER A 135 -10.54 25.42 -11.67
CA SER A 135 -10.02 26.67 -11.12
C SER A 135 -9.94 27.80 -12.16
N ALA A 136 -9.56 27.49 -13.41
CA ALA A 136 -9.49 28.45 -14.50
C ALA A 136 -10.89 28.94 -14.92
N LEU A 137 -11.87 28.04 -14.96
CA LEU A 137 -13.26 28.38 -15.24
C LEU A 137 -13.84 29.27 -14.14
N LEU A 138 -13.59 28.97 -12.86
CA LEU A 138 -14.01 29.82 -11.75
C LEU A 138 -13.36 31.21 -11.85
N LYS A 139 -12.04 31.27 -12.06
CA LYS A 139 -11.34 32.54 -12.29
C LYS A 139 -11.96 33.33 -13.44
N LYS A 140 -12.25 32.72 -14.59
CA LYS A 140 -12.86 33.40 -15.74
C LYS A 140 -14.28 33.90 -15.44
N LYS A 141 -15.12 33.06 -14.82
CA LYS A 141 -16.51 33.39 -14.46
C LYS A 141 -16.59 34.62 -13.56
N TYR A 142 -15.72 34.68 -12.55
CA TYR A 142 -15.75 35.77 -11.58
C TYR A 142 -14.89 36.97 -12.00
N ALA A 143 -13.77 36.77 -12.71
CA ALA A 143 -12.96 37.88 -13.25
C ALA A 143 -13.72 38.74 -14.27
N ALA A 144 -14.58 38.14 -15.11
CA ALA A 144 -15.45 38.89 -16.03
C ALA A 144 -16.43 39.83 -15.31
N ARG A 145 -16.76 39.53 -14.05
CA ARG A 145 -17.65 40.34 -13.20
C ARG A 145 -16.91 41.46 -12.47
N PHE A 146 -15.60 41.32 -12.27
CA PHE A 146 -14.72 42.32 -11.64
C PHE A 146 -14.29 43.45 -12.59
N GLY A 147 -14.38 43.28 -13.91
CA GLY A 147 -14.07 44.32 -14.91
C GLY A 147 -14.96 45.57 -14.84
N VAL A 148 -16.09 45.50 -14.13
CA VAL A 148 -17.03 46.64 -13.95
C VAL A 148 -16.80 47.37 -12.62
N SER A 149 -16.08 46.77 -11.65
CA SER A 149 -15.98 47.30 -10.28
C SER A 149 -14.84 48.29 -10.05
N TRP A 150 -13.83 48.35 -10.95
CA TRP A 150 -12.69 49.27 -10.80
C TRP A 150 -13.02 50.70 -11.28
N ALA A 151 -14.04 50.86 -12.11
CA ALA A 151 -14.43 52.16 -12.69
C ALA A 151 -15.37 52.99 -11.78
N SER A 152 -15.85 52.44 -10.65
CA SER A 152 -16.83 53.11 -9.78
C SER A 152 -16.25 53.68 -8.47
N GLY A 153 -14.93 53.88 -8.37
CA GLY A 153 -14.33 54.69 -7.30
C GLY A 153 -14.51 54.19 -5.86
N GLY A 154 -14.79 52.90 -5.65
CA GLY A 154 -15.00 52.30 -4.33
C GLY A 154 -13.77 51.54 -3.81
N GLY A 155 -12.73 52.27 -3.40
CA GLY A 155 -11.40 51.76 -3.05
C GLY A 155 -11.25 50.83 -1.82
N LEU A 156 -12.30 50.18 -1.32
CA LEU A 156 -12.21 49.29 -0.14
C LEU A 156 -13.02 47.99 -0.24
N ALA A 157 -13.76 47.77 -1.33
CA ALA A 157 -14.61 46.57 -1.52
C ALA A 157 -13.98 45.50 -2.44
N ALA A 158 -12.72 45.67 -2.85
CA ALA A 158 -12.03 44.78 -3.80
C ALA A 158 -11.68 43.38 -3.24
N ALA A 159 -11.98 43.08 -1.98
CA ALA A 159 -11.55 41.84 -1.32
C ALA A 159 -12.69 40.92 -0.83
N ALA A 160 -13.97 41.32 -0.96
CA ALA A 160 -15.07 40.44 -0.59
C ALA A 160 -15.45 39.55 -1.79
N LYS A 161 -14.88 38.34 -1.86
CA LYS A 161 -15.35 37.31 -2.79
C LYS A 161 -16.87 37.17 -2.67
N SER A 162 -17.57 37.09 -3.80
CA SER A 162 -19.03 36.93 -3.74
C SER A 162 -19.40 35.62 -3.01
N PRO A 163 -20.49 35.57 -2.22
CA PRO A 163 -20.85 34.37 -1.47
C PRO A 163 -21.10 33.15 -2.38
N ALA A 164 -21.56 33.39 -3.61
CA ALA A 164 -21.70 32.36 -4.64
C ALA A 164 -20.34 31.83 -5.14
N GLN A 165 -19.35 32.72 -5.31
CA GLN A 165 -17.98 32.33 -5.67
C GLN A 165 -17.34 31.46 -4.60
N VAL A 166 -17.48 31.86 -3.33
CA VAL A 166 -16.93 31.10 -2.19
C VAL A 166 -17.55 29.71 -2.15
N ALA A 167 -18.89 29.60 -2.21
CA ALA A 167 -19.57 28.30 -2.18
C ALA A 167 -19.17 27.37 -3.35
N GLU A 168 -18.97 27.90 -4.56
CA GLU A 168 -18.51 27.11 -5.71
C GLU A 168 -17.03 26.70 -5.61
N GLU A 169 -16.16 27.59 -5.13
CA GLU A 169 -14.74 27.30 -4.85
C GLU A 169 -14.62 26.22 -3.77
N ASP A 170 -15.45 26.28 -2.74
CA ASP A 170 -15.45 25.36 -1.61
C ASP A 170 -15.93 23.97 -2.02
N ALA A 171 -17.03 23.89 -2.77
CA ALA A 171 -17.53 22.62 -3.30
C ALA A 171 -16.49 21.96 -4.21
N ALA A 172 -15.78 22.75 -5.02
CA ALA A 172 -14.67 22.26 -5.84
C ALA A 172 -13.49 21.78 -4.98
N GLY A 173 -13.16 22.51 -3.89
CA GLY A 173 -12.11 22.15 -2.93
C GLY A 173 -12.41 20.84 -2.19
N GLN A 174 -13.65 20.65 -1.73
CA GLN A 174 -14.08 19.40 -1.09
C GLN A 174 -13.97 18.20 -2.01
N VAL A 175 -14.35 18.35 -3.29
CA VAL A 175 -14.20 17.29 -4.30
C VAL A 175 -12.73 16.98 -4.55
N ALA A 176 -11.87 18.00 -4.65
CA ALA A 176 -10.43 17.81 -4.82
C ALA A 176 -9.82 17.06 -3.63
N ALA A 177 -10.10 17.51 -2.40
CA ALA A 177 -9.62 16.85 -1.18
C ALA A 177 -10.07 15.39 -1.09
N HIS A 178 -11.34 15.09 -1.41
CA HIS A 178 -11.83 13.72 -1.44
C HIS A 178 -11.10 12.85 -2.47
N ARG A 179 -10.93 13.35 -3.70
CA ARG A 179 -10.25 12.59 -4.77
C ARG A 179 -8.77 12.38 -4.49
N GLU A 180 -8.12 13.38 -3.89
CA GLU A 180 -6.72 13.28 -3.47
C GLU A 180 -6.55 12.23 -2.36
N ALA A 181 -7.46 12.19 -1.39
CA ALA A 181 -7.49 11.15 -0.36
C ALA A 181 -7.70 9.73 -0.97
N VAL A 182 -8.55 9.60 -1.99
CA VAL A 182 -8.75 8.34 -2.72
C VAL A 182 -7.46 7.91 -3.43
N LEU A 183 -6.79 8.82 -4.14
CA LEU A 183 -5.51 8.52 -4.82
C LEU A 183 -4.43 8.10 -3.82
N TRP A 184 -4.34 8.80 -2.68
CA TRP A 184 -3.43 8.43 -1.60
C TRP A 184 -3.73 7.04 -1.05
N PHE A 185 -5.00 6.72 -0.80
CA PHE A 185 -5.41 5.40 -0.34
C PHE A 185 -5.02 4.30 -1.33
N LEU A 186 -5.25 4.50 -2.63
CA LEU A 186 -4.86 3.54 -3.67
C LEU A 186 -3.34 3.33 -3.72
N ARG A 187 -2.55 4.42 -3.65
CA ARG A 187 -1.09 4.37 -3.62
C ARG A 187 -0.58 3.63 -2.39
N GLN A 188 -1.18 3.88 -1.22
CA GLN A 188 -0.83 3.22 0.04
C GLN A 188 -1.07 1.72 -0.05
N ARG A 189 -2.24 1.31 -0.56
CA ARG A 189 -2.60 -0.11 -0.76
C ARG A 189 -1.67 -0.78 -1.77
N LEU A 190 -1.35 -0.14 -2.88
CA LEU A 190 -0.38 -0.66 -3.85
C LEU A 190 1.00 -0.83 -3.22
N GLY A 191 1.42 0.11 -2.39
CA GLY A 191 2.68 0.03 -1.63
C GLY A 191 2.73 -1.17 -0.68
N GLU A 192 1.62 -1.47 0.02
CA GLU A 192 1.51 -2.67 0.87
C GLU A 192 1.68 -3.95 0.05
N VAL A 193 0.99 -4.06 -1.09
CA VAL A 193 1.12 -5.22 -2.00
C VAL A 193 2.56 -5.35 -2.50
N GLY A 194 3.17 -4.24 -2.91
CA GLY A 194 4.58 -4.21 -3.28
C GLY A 194 5.47 -4.80 -2.18
N ARG A 195 5.33 -4.34 -0.93
CA ARG A 195 6.11 -4.85 0.21
C ARG A 195 5.93 -6.35 0.42
N THR A 196 4.69 -6.86 0.28
CA THR A 196 4.46 -8.32 0.39
C THR A 196 5.19 -9.11 -0.68
N GLN A 197 5.18 -8.63 -1.92
CA GLN A 197 5.86 -9.26 -3.05
C GLN A 197 7.39 -9.19 -2.91
N ALA A 198 7.93 -8.04 -2.54
CA ALA A 198 9.37 -7.88 -2.27
C ALA A 198 9.83 -8.78 -1.11
N GLY A 199 9.08 -8.86 -0.01
CA GLY A 199 9.42 -9.73 1.13
C GLY A 199 9.41 -11.22 0.78
N MET A 200 8.51 -11.66 -0.11
CA MET A 200 8.53 -13.04 -0.64
C MET A 200 9.80 -13.31 -1.46
N MET A 201 10.16 -12.37 -2.34
CA MET A 201 11.32 -12.51 -3.21
C MET A 201 12.64 -12.42 -2.43
N GLU A 202 12.74 -11.54 -1.44
CA GLU A 202 13.87 -11.43 -0.52
C GLU A 202 14.07 -12.73 0.27
N THR A 203 12.99 -13.31 0.80
CA THR A 203 13.06 -14.60 1.51
C THR A 203 13.53 -15.72 0.58
N ARG A 204 13.16 -15.69 -0.70
CA ARG A 204 13.63 -16.67 -1.68
C ARG A 204 15.12 -16.47 -1.99
N LEU A 205 15.52 -15.23 -2.24
CA LEU A 205 16.90 -14.87 -2.57
C LEU A 205 17.86 -15.22 -1.43
N THR A 206 17.49 -14.92 -0.18
CA THR A 206 18.27 -15.29 1.01
C THR A 206 18.43 -16.80 1.13
N ARG A 207 17.36 -17.58 0.91
CA ARG A 207 17.43 -19.05 0.93
C ARG A 207 18.29 -19.64 -0.18
N GLU A 208 18.23 -19.09 -1.39
CA GLU A 208 19.12 -19.53 -2.48
C GLU A 208 20.59 -19.20 -2.17
N MET A 209 20.87 -18.02 -1.60
CA MET A 209 22.22 -17.67 -1.14
C MET A 209 22.72 -18.60 -0.03
N GLU A 210 21.88 -18.91 0.96
CA GLU A 210 22.20 -19.86 2.04
C GLU A 210 22.44 -21.28 1.50
N LYS A 211 21.59 -21.73 0.56
CA LYS A 211 21.74 -23.02 -0.10
C LYS A 211 23.07 -23.09 -0.87
N ASN A 212 23.42 -22.07 -1.63
CA ASN A 212 24.71 -21.99 -2.32
C ASN A 212 25.88 -22.04 -1.36
N ARG A 213 25.80 -21.29 -0.25
CA ARG A 213 26.81 -21.33 0.81
C ARG A 213 26.91 -22.71 1.44
N SER A 214 25.80 -23.41 1.64
CA SER A 214 25.78 -24.77 2.21
C SER A 214 26.32 -25.84 1.24
N VAL A 215 26.04 -25.72 -0.06
CA VAL A 215 26.59 -26.61 -1.10
C VAL A 215 28.09 -26.42 -1.19
N LEU A 216 28.58 -25.17 -1.14
CA LEU A 216 30.01 -24.86 -1.08
C LEU A 216 30.66 -25.42 0.19
N ALA A 217 30.02 -25.24 1.36
CA ALA A 217 30.50 -25.79 2.62
C ALA A 217 30.54 -27.33 2.61
N LYS A 218 29.54 -27.98 2.00
CA LYS A 218 29.48 -29.43 1.86
C LYS A 218 30.47 -29.97 0.83
N ALA A 219 30.69 -29.27 -0.29
CA ALA A 219 31.72 -29.61 -1.27
C ALA A 219 33.12 -29.48 -0.64
N ARG A 220 33.35 -28.44 0.18
CA ARG A 220 34.60 -28.25 0.93
C ARG A 220 34.77 -29.28 2.05
N GLY A 221 33.70 -29.61 2.78
CA GLY A 221 33.72 -30.63 3.85
C GLY A 221 33.80 -32.07 3.34
N GLY A 222 33.22 -32.36 2.17
CA GLY A 222 33.37 -33.65 1.47
C GLY A 222 34.79 -33.93 0.98
N MET A 223 35.59 -32.88 0.80
CA MET A 223 37.02 -32.98 0.50
C MET A 223 37.88 -33.18 1.77
N VAL A 224 37.32 -32.95 2.96
CA VAL A 224 37.94 -33.22 4.27
C VAL A 224 37.49 -34.57 4.84
N GLY A 225 36.46 -35.20 4.26
CA GLY A 225 35.92 -36.50 4.66
C GLY A 225 36.70 -37.74 4.24
N LEU A 226 37.92 -37.58 3.68
CA LEU A 226 38.84 -38.69 3.38
C LEU A 226 40.08 -38.71 4.29
N ASN A 227 40.10 -37.93 5.38
CA ASN A 227 41.13 -38.03 6.41
C ASN A 227 40.47 -38.24 7.77
N ASP A 228 40.08 -39.49 8.05
CA ASP A 228 39.83 -39.94 9.43
C ASP A 228 41.20 -40.13 10.11
N PHE A 229 41.72 -39.02 10.64
CA PHE A 229 42.84 -38.99 11.58
C PHE A 229 42.36 -38.24 12.82
N PRO A 230 42.47 -38.81 14.04
CA PRO A 230 42.18 -38.09 15.26
C PRO A 230 43.32 -37.09 15.50
N SER A 231 43.09 -35.81 15.20
CA SER A 231 44.01 -34.74 15.59
C SER A 231 43.87 -34.50 17.09
N MET A 232 44.90 -34.95 17.81
CA MET A 232 45.17 -34.65 19.21
C MET A 232 45.37 -33.13 19.37
N GLY A 233 44.77 -32.57 20.42
CA GLY A 233 44.42 -31.15 20.52
C GLY A 233 45.52 -30.17 20.90
N VAL A 234 45.08 -28.91 21.04
CA VAL A 234 45.66 -27.94 21.96
C VAL A 234 44.51 -27.18 22.63
N ASP A 235 44.55 -27.18 23.96
CA ASP A 235 43.62 -26.57 24.92
C ASP A 235 43.37 -25.07 24.73
N ALA A 236 42.12 -24.67 24.93
CA ALA A 236 41.74 -23.49 25.71
C ALA A 236 40.29 -23.70 26.20
N GLY A 237 40.14 -23.93 27.50
CA GLY A 237 38.89 -24.41 28.11
C GLY A 237 37.75 -23.40 28.12
N GLU A 238 36.53 -23.90 28.27
CA GLU A 238 35.73 -23.66 29.48
C GLU A 238 34.59 -24.70 29.61
N SER A 239 34.29 -24.99 30.86
CA SER A 239 33.50 -26.05 31.46
C SER A 239 32.02 -26.06 31.09
N SER A 240 31.42 -27.24 30.89
CA SER A 240 30.30 -27.72 31.73
C SER A 240 29.72 -29.09 31.30
N THR A 241 29.38 -29.87 32.33
CA THR A 241 28.40 -30.97 32.41
C THR A 241 28.72 -32.36 31.83
N ALA A 242 29.33 -33.16 32.71
CA ALA A 242 28.78 -34.39 33.30
C ALA A 242 28.17 -35.48 32.40
N GLY A 243 28.82 -36.66 32.45
CA GLY A 243 28.12 -37.93 32.63
C GLY A 243 28.35 -38.98 31.55
N ARG A 244 29.23 -39.96 31.83
CA ARG A 244 28.88 -41.39 32.02
C ARG A 244 30.05 -42.32 31.63
N ARG A 245 30.41 -43.15 32.61
CA ARG A 245 31.43 -44.19 32.57
C ARG A 245 30.93 -45.48 31.90
N GLN A 246 31.81 -46.17 31.16
CA GLN A 246 31.93 -47.63 31.02
C GLN A 246 33.22 -47.87 30.21
N SER A 247 34.36 -48.24 30.81
CA SER A 247 34.78 -49.52 31.41
C SER A 247 35.03 -50.65 30.41
N VAL A 248 36.19 -51.31 30.60
CA VAL A 248 36.64 -52.64 30.13
C VAL A 248 37.35 -52.64 28.76
N ARG A 249 38.49 -53.28 28.49
CA ARG A 249 39.64 -53.89 29.21
C ARG A 249 40.51 -54.54 28.12
N GLY A 250 41.84 -54.46 28.19
CA GLY A 250 42.74 -55.29 27.37
C GLY A 250 44.10 -54.67 27.08
N LEU A 251 45.14 -55.33 27.59
CA LEU A 251 46.59 -55.08 27.51
C LEU A 251 47.23 -56.29 26.76
N PRO A 252 48.52 -56.33 26.33
CA PRO A 252 49.53 -55.28 26.07
C PRO A 252 50.38 -55.60 24.79
N PRO A 253 51.72 -55.32 24.66
CA PRO A 253 52.32 -54.76 23.44
C PRO A 253 53.09 -55.81 22.60
N GLY A 254 53.20 -55.56 21.30
CA GLY A 254 54.07 -56.34 20.41
C GLY A 254 54.66 -55.42 19.36
N GLU A 255 55.96 -55.18 19.47
CA GLU A 255 56.79 -54.50 18.48
C GLU A 255 57.00 -55.41 17.26
N GLU A 256 57.45 -54.81 16.15
CA GLU A 256 57.84 -55.43 14.86
C GLU A 256 56.62 -55.71 13.95
N GLU A 257 56.45 -55.09 12.78
CA GLU A 257 57.37 -54.95 11.66
C GLU A 257 57.10 -53.68 10.85
N ARG A 258 58.19 -53.02 10.47
CA ARG A 258 58.24 -52.12 9.32
C ARG A 258 58.05 -52.94 8.04
N GLN A 259 56.85 -52.98 7.48
CA GLN A 259 56.68 -53.33 6.07
C GLN A 259 55.77 -52.32 5.39
N GLY A 260 56.29 -51.77 4.30
CA GLY A 260 55.73 -50.64 3.59
C GLY A 260 54.32 -50.89 3.09
N LEU A 261 53.41 -50.02 3.51
CA LEU A 261 52.22 -49.69 2.76
C LEU A 261 52.31 -48.20 2.51
N GLN A 262 52.98 -47.81 1.43
CA GLN A 262 52.65 -46.57 0.76
C GLN A 262 51.17 -46.71 0.37
N PRO A 263 50.24 -45.90 0.87
CA PRO A 263 48.95 -45.77 0.22
C PRO A 263 49.19 -44.85 -0.98
N GLN A 264 49.84 -45.36 -2.03
CA GLN A 264 49.58 -44.87 -3.38
C GLN A 264 48.20 -45.40 -3.77
N SER A 265 47.16 -44.75 -3.23
CA SER A 265 45.82 -44.83 -3.78
C SER A 265 45.78 -43.87 -4.96
N ASP A 266 46.54 -44.19 -6.01
CA ASP A 266 46.40 -43.51 -7.30
C ASP A 266 44.96 -43.78 -7.78
N LEU A 267 44.16 -42.71 -7.83
CA LEU A 267 42.77 -42.74 -8.29
C LEU A 267 42.69 -43.49 -9.63
N THR A 268 41.80 -44.47 -9.73
CA THR A 268 41.57 -45.21 -11.00
C THR A 268 41.20 -44.22 -12.11
N GLU A 269 41.63 -44.45 -13.35
CA GLU A 269 41.36 -43.56 -14.50
C GLU A 269 39.86 -43.18 -14.60
N ASP A 270 38.97 -44.14 -14.33
CA ASP A 270 37.51 -43.95 -14.25
C ASP A 270 37.07 -43.01 -13.11
N GLN A 271 37.74 -43.06 -11.94
CA GLN A 271 37.49 -42.15 -10.82
C GLN A 271 37.96 -40.74 -11.14
N ARG A 272 39.12 -40.57 -11.82
CA ARG A 272 39.56 -39.24 -12.32
C ARG A 272 38.58 -38.66 -13.31
N GLN A 273 38.08 -39.45 -14.25
CA GLN A 273 37.08 -38.99 -15.22
C GLN A 273 35.75 -38.59 -14.54
N MET A 274 35.31 -39.33 -13.52
CA MET A 274 34.14 -38.96 -12.72
C MET A 274 34.38 -37.68 -11.91
N PHE A 275 35.57 -37.49 -11.34
CA PHE A 275 35.94 -36.26 -10.64
C PHE A 275 36.00 -35.04 -11.57
N GLU A 276 36.61 -35.18 -12.74
CA GLU A 276 36.68 -34.12 -13.76
C GLU A 276 35.28 -33.74 -14.25
N LYS A 277 34.44 -34.74 -14.54
CA LYS A 277 33.04 -34.54 -14.92
C LYS A 277 32.23 -33.89 -13.79
N GLY A 278 32.44 -34.32 -12.55
CA GLY A 278 31.79 -33.75 -11.36
C GLY A 278 32.20 -32.30 -11.12
N ASN A 279 33.47 -31.96 -11.28
CA ASN A 279 33.96 -30.58 -11.20
C ASN A 279 33.35 -29.70 -12.29
N GLN A 280 33.29 -30.18 -13.54
CA GLN A 280 32.64 -29.43 -14.61
C GLN A 280 31.14 -29.22 -14.35
N ASP A 281 30.44 -30.24 -13.86
CA ASP A 281 29.01 -30.14 -13.54
C ASP A 281 28.75 -29.16 -12.38
N MET A 282 29.59 -29.22 -11.35
CA MET A 282 29.57 -28.27 -10.24
C MET A 282 29.80 -26.82 -10.71
N LEU A 283 30.78 -26.58 -11.58
CA LEU A 283 31.04 -25.25 -12.15
C LEU A 283 29.84 -24.73 -12.95
N LYS A 284 29.25 -25.56 -13.81
CA LYS A 284 28.04 -25.20 -14.57
C LYS A 284 26.85 -24.90 -13.66
N HIS A 285 26.67 -25.69 -12.61
CA HIS A 285 25.64 -25.43 -11.61
C HIS A 285 25.87 -24.10 -10.88
N TYR A 286 27.13 -23.78 -10.54
CA TYR A 286 27.46 -22.50 -9.92
C TYR A 286 27.19 -21.31 -10.84
N GLU A 287 27.64 -21.37 -12.09
CA GLU A 287 27.39 -20.33 -13.09
C GLU A 287 25.88 -20.09 -13.27
N SER A 288 25.12 -21.15 -13.50
CA SER A 288 23.66 -21.05 -13.64
C SER A 288 22.97 -20.49 -12.39
N THR A 289 23.47 -20.82 -11.20
CA THR A 289 22.86 -20.33 -9.95
C THR A 289 23.22 -18.88 -9.68
N LEU A 290 24.44 -18.45 -10.00
CA LEU A 290 24.85 -17.05 -9.91
C LEU A 290 24.02 -16.17 -10.85
N ASP A 291 23.77 -16.62 -12.08
CA ASP A 291 22.93 -15.88 -13.04
C ASP A 291 21.50 -15.72 -12.52
N LYS A 292 20.93 -16.75 -11.88
CA LYS A 292 19.60 -16.69 -11.26
C LYS A 292 19.57 -15.70 -10.10
N VAL A 293 20.58 -15.73 -9.22
CA VAL A 293 20.71 -14.81 -8.08
C VAL A 293 20.82 -13.37 -8.58
N ARG A 294 21.68 -13.12 -9.58
CA ARG A 294 21.88 -11.79 -10.18
C ARG A 294 20.61 -11.26 -10.84
N THR A 295 19.86 -12.13 -11.51
CA THR A 295 18.58 -11.77 -12.13
C THR A 295 17.52 -11.44 -11.06
N ALA A 296 17.44 -12.24 -10.00
CA ALA A 296 16.55 -11.98 -8.89
C ALA A 296 16.91 -10.68 -8.13
N GLU A 297 18.21 -10.43 -7.93
CA GLU A 297 18.71 -9.19 -7.33
C GLU A 297 18.34 -7.97 -8.16
N LYS A 298 18.58 -8.01 -9.48
CA LYS A 298 18.17 -6.93 -10.39
C LYS A 298 16.66 -6.68 -10.33
N SER A 299 15.87 -7.75 -10.29
CA SER A 299 14.41 -7.61 -10.15
C SER A 299 14.02 -6.98 -8.82
N LEU A 300 14.74 -7.32 -7.73
CA LEU A 300 14.50 -6.79 -6.38
C LEU A 300 14.79 -5.31 -6.30
N VAL A 301 15.90 -4.89 -6.90
CA VAL A 301 16.29 -3.47 -7.00
C VAL A 301 15.23 -2.69 -7.77
N GLU A 302 14.74 -3.20 -8.90
CA GLU A 302 13.70 -2.47 -9.65
C GLU A 302 12.38 -2.36 -8.85
N ILE A 303 12.00 -3.41 -8.12
CA ILE A 303 10.81 -3.37 -7.26
C ILE A 303 11.02 -2.39 -6.09
N SER A 304 12.21 -2.37 -5.48
CA SER A 304 12.51 -1.46 -4.37
C SER A 304 12.58 0.00 -4.84
N GLU A 305 13.06 0.27 -6.05
CA GLU A 305 12.99 1.58 -6.70
C GLU A 305 11.54 2.02 -6.89
N LEU A 306 10.69 1.16 -7.47
CA LEU A 306 9.26 1.45 -7.65
C LEU A 306 8.55 1.70 -6.31
N GLN A 307 8.86 0.92 -5.28
CA GLN A 307 8.33 1.12 -3.92
C GLN A 307 8.82 2.41 -3.30
N THR A 308 10.10 2.74 -3.45
CA THR A 308 10.69 3.97 -2.91
C THR A 308 10.01 5.19 -3.55
N LEU A 309 9.79 5.16 -4.86
CA LEU A 309 9.04 6.21 -5.54
C LEU A 309 7.61 6.32 -5.02
N LEU A 310 6.91 5.20 -4.81
CA LEU A 310 5.54 5.19 -4.26
C LEU A 310 5.51 5.76 -2.82
N VAL A 311 6.41 5.32 -1.95
CA VAL A 311 6.49 5.74 -0.55
C VAL A 311 6.88 7.20 -0.41
N ASN A 312 7.85 7.67 -1.19
CA ASN A 312 8.24 9.10 -1.19
C ASN A 312 7.10 10.00 -1.66
N ASN A 313 6.30 9.55 -2.63
CA ASN A 313 5.11 10.29 -3.05
C ASN A 313 4.03 10.32 -1.95
N LEU A 314 3.88 9.23 -1.18
CA LEU A 314 2.89 9.14 -0.10
C LEU A 314 3.20 10.09 1.06
N THR A 315 4.46 10.24 1.45
CA THR A 315 4.84 11.12 2.57
C THR A 315 4.60 12.59 2.23
N THR A 316 5.01 13.03 1.03
CA THR A 316 4.73 14.38 0.54
C THR A 316 3.23 14.64 0.39
N GLN A 317 2.47 13.68 -0.13
CA GLN A 317 1.02 13.83 -0.32
C GLN A 317 0.23 13.79 0.98
N SER A 318 0.66 13.02 1.99
CA SER A 318 -0.02 12.97 3.30
C SER A 318 -0.09 14.35 3.94
N ALA A 319 1.04 15.06 3.99
CA ALA A 319 1.09 16.40 4.58
C ALA A 319 0.18 17.40 3.85
N HIS A 320 0.11 17.30 2.52
CA HIS A 320 -0.76 18.15 1.70
C HIS A 320 -2.25 17.81 1.88
N ILE A 321 -2.60 16.53 2.02
CA ILE A 321 -3.97 16.09 2.31
C ILE A 321 -4.40 16.57 3.70
N ASP A 322 -3.54 16.43 4.71
CA ASP A 322 -3.83 16.91 6.06
C ASP A 322 -4.10 18.42 6.07
N GLN A 323 -3.33 19.17 5.28
CA GLN A 323 -3.56 20.59 5.06
C GLN A 323 -4.91 20.86 4.36
N LEU A 324 -5.20 20.18 3.26
CA LEU A 324 -6.47 20.36 2.53
C LEU A 324 -7.69 20.00 3.38
N VAL A 325 -7.59 18.97 4.20
CA VAL A 325 -8.64 18.55 5.14
C VAL A 325 -8.83 19.62 6.22
N ALA A 326 -7.73 20.11 6.82
CA ALA A 326 -7.79 21.20 7.79
C ALA A 326 -8.38 22.48 7.18
N ASP A 327 -8.01 22.81 5.95
CA ASP A 327 -8.53 23.96 5.21
C ASP A 327 -10.02 23.78 4.86
N SER A 328 -10.46 22.57 4.52
CA SER A 328 -11.89 22.24 4.33
C SER A 328 -12.71 22.43 5.61
N PHE A 329 -12.17 22.04 6.77
CA PHE A 329 -12.82 22.25 8.07
C PHE A 329 -12.94 23.73 8.42
N LYS A 330 -11.83 24.48 8.32
CA LYS A 330 -11.82 25.93 8.56
C LYS A 330 -12.76 26.67 7.62
N THR A 331 -12.82 26.25 6.35
CA THR A 331 -13.69 26.85 5.34
C THR A 331 -15.15 26.57 5.64
N THR A 332 -15.51 25.34 6.00
CA THR A 332 -16.88 24.98 6.42
C THR A 332 -17.37 25.82 7.60
N GLU A 333 -16.51 26.01 8.60
CA GLU A 333 -16.81 26.86 9.77
C GLU A 333 -17.01 28.33 9.37
N ASN A 334 -16.14 28.85 8.50
CA ASN A 334 -16.21 30.22 8.00
C ASN A 334 -17.46 30.50 7.16
N VAL A 335 -17.94 29.54 6.36
CA VAL A 335 -19.19 29.68 5.59
C VAL A 335 -20.41 29.70 6.52
N GLY A 336 -20.43 28.84 7.54
CA GLY A 336 -21.50 28.84 8.55
C GLY A 336 -21.60 30.18 9.29
N GLY A 337 -20.45 30.70 9.74
CA GLY A 337 -20.35 32.02 10.38
C GLY A 337 -20.71 33.17 9.43
N GLY A 338 -20.22 33.13 8.19
CA GLY A 338 -20.50 34.14 7.16
C GLY A 338 -21.97 34.22 6.79
N ASN A 339 -22.65 33.07 6.61
CA ASN A 339 -24.09 33.05 6.30
C ASN A 339 -24.93 33.55 7.48
N GLN A 340 -24.48 33.29 8.72
CA GLN A 340 -25.09 33.85 9.92
C GLN A 340 -24.90 35.36 10.04
N GLN A 341 -23.71 35.86 9.65
CA GLN A 341 -23.44 37.30 9.58
C GLN A 341 -24.24 37.98 8.46
N LEU A 342 -24.42 37.34 7.30
CA LEU A 342 -25.31 37.84 6.24
C LEU A 342 -26.77 37.90 6.70
N LYS A 343 -27.24 36.89 7.44
CA LYS A 343 -28.59 36.91 8.03
C LYS A 343 -28.74 38.03 9.07
N LYS A 344 -27.72 38.24 9.91
CA LYS A 344 -27.66 39.35 10.88
C LYS A 344 -27.61 40.71 10.17
N ALA A 345 -26.88 40.83 9.07
CA ALA A 345 -26.78 42.05 8.27
C ALA A 345 -28.09 42.34 7.51
N ALA A 346 -28.76 41.32 6.96
CA ALA A 346 -30.07 41.47 6.33
C ALA A 346 -31.18 41.85 7.34
N GLN A 347 -31.06 41.40 8.59
CA GLN A 347 -31.97 41.79 9.67
C GLN A 347 -31.70 43.19 10.23
N ARG A 348 -30.50 43.75 9.99
CA ARG A 348 -30.18 45.11 10.42
C ARG A 348 -30.88 46.08 9.47
N ALA A 349 -31.96 46.72 9.95
CA ALA A 349 -32.66 47.75 9.18
C ALA A 349 -31.67 48.84 8.73
N SER A 350 -31.69 49.14 7.43
CA SER A 350 -30.73 50.08 6.84
C SER A 350 -30.81 51.44 7.52
N PRO A 351 -29.68 52.04 7.96
CA PRO A 351 -29.66 53.39 8.50
C PRO A 351 -30.21 54.41 7.49
N ALA A 352 -30.15 54.12 6.20
CA ALA A 352 -30.73 54.95 5.14
C ALA A 352 -32.27 54.99 5.18
N ARG A 353 -32.94 53.93 5.66
CA ARG A 353 -34.41 53.95 5.85
C ARG A 353 -34.77 54.86 7.02
N TYR A 354 -34.01 54.80 8.11
CA TYR A 354 -34.22 55.68 9.27
C TYR A 354 -34.00 57.15 8.92
N THR A 355 -32.95 57.49 8.17
CA THR A 355 -32.71 58.88 7.76
C THR A 355 -33.76 59.39 6.77
N PHE A 356 -34.26 58.54 5.87
CA PHE A 356 -35.36 58.89 4.99
C PHE A 356 -36.63 59.20 5.78
N PHE A 357 -37.05 58.30 6.69
CA PHE A 357 -38.24 58.52 7.52
C PHE A 357 -38.11 59.73 8.46
N ALA A 358 -36.93 59.95 9.04
CA ALA A 358 -36.64 61.11 9.87
C ALA A 358 -36.73 62.42 9.06
N ALA A 359 -36.16 62.46 7.84
CA ALA A 359 -36.25 63.62 6.97
C ALA A 359 -37.69 63.90 6.51
N SER A 360 -38.43 62.87 6.11
CA SER A 360 -39.84 63.02 5.73
C SER A 360 -40.73 63.42 6.92
N GLY A 361 -40.44 62.94 8.12
CA GLY A 361 -41.14 63.34 9.34
C GLY A 361 -40.87 64.80 9.72
N LEU A 362 -39.63 65.25 9.58
CA LEU A 362 -39.25 66.65 9.78
C LEU A 362 -39.96 67.56 8.76
N CYS A 363 -39.98 67.19 7.47
CA CYS A 363 -40.72 67.94 6.46
C CYS A 363 -42.23 67.99 6.75
N ALA A 364 -42.85 66.88 7.13
CA ALA A 364 -44.28 66.87 7.48
C ALA A 364 -44.58 67.72 8.72
N PHE A 365 -43.69 67.70 9.72
CA PHE A 365 -43.81 68.53 10.92
C PHE A 365 -43.72 70.03 10.60
N LEU A 366 -42.78 70.43 9.74
CA LEU A 366 -42.66 71.83 9.30
C LEU A 366 -43.92 72.32 8.57
N ILE A 367 -44.52 71.50 7.72
CA ILE A 367 -45.77 71.85 7.01
C ILE A 367 -46.93 72.03 7.98
N VAL A 368 -47.05 71.17 9.00
CA VAL A 368 -48.12 71.28 10.02
C VAL A 368 -47.89 72.49 10.92
N TRP A 369 -46.65 72.80 11.27
CA TRP A 369 -46.30 73.97 12.06
C TRP A 369 -46.60 75.28 11.33
N ASP A 370 -46.33 75.34 10.03
CA ASP A 370 -46.65 76.48 9.15
C ASP A 370 -48.16 76.67 8.92
N LEU A 371 -48.97 75.64 9.21
CA LEU A 371 -50.44 75.69 9.12
C LEU A 371 -51.12 76.09 10.45
N LEU A 372 -50.41 76.01 11.57
CA LEU A 372 -50.92 76.26 12.92
C LEU A 372 -50.58 77.66 13.46
N ILE A 373 -49.66 78.36 12.80
CA ILE A 373 -49.26 79.77 13.02
C ILE A 373 -49.70 80.58 11.82
#